data_AF-A0A229R4Y6-F1
#
_entry.id   AF-A0A229R4Y6-F1
#
_cell.length_a   1.000
_cell.length_b   1.000
_cell.length_c   1.000
_cell.angle_alpha   90.00
_cell.angle_beta   90.00
_cell.angle_gamma   90.00
#
_symmetry.space_group_name_H-M   'P 1'
#
loop_
_entity.id
_entity.type
_entity.pdbx_description
1 polymer ?
#
loop_
_entity_poly.entity_id
_entity_poly.type
_entity_poly.pdbx_seq_one_letter_code
_entity_poly.pdbx_strand_id
1 'polypeptide(L)'
;MKTKLLFAALVGALFVTTACSGEAAPPPPVTVTATPTSTTPAPPSGPDAKTVAWLDGVCGAVYGYMKAADEYSRKQPSGTEVTRGSMKEELGIRAGFAGKAVDDLTALPPSPISGGDEVKKSLVDRFTTARDAAAAGKQRLEKSGNSAAMDAAIQAMDATQKPITETPDLLPSLKIETPALMAAAAEAKNCSSPQ
;
A
#
# COMPACT_ATOMS: atom_id res chain seq x y z
N MET A 1 -33.78 19.85 8.48
CA MET A 1 -34.24 20.10 7.10
C MET A 1 -34.47 18.75 6.43
N LYS A 2 -35.65 18.54 5.86
CA LYS A 2 -36.09 17.30 5.21
C LYS A 2 -35.76 17.40 3.73
N THR A 3 -35.03 16.43 3.19
CA THR A 3 -35.01 16.20 1.74
C THR A 3 -35.31 14.74 1.49
N LYS A 4 -36.40 14.55 0.75
CA LYS A 4 -37.04 13.30 0.33
C LYS A 4 -36.78 13.14 -1.18
N LEU A 5 -36.90 11.89 -1.67
CA LEU A 5 -37.21 11.47 -3.05
C LEU A 5 -36.00 11.44 -4.02
N LEU A 6 -35.77 10.44 -4.88
CA LEU A 6 -36.64 9.41 -5.49
C LEU A 6 -35.84 8.21 -6.05
N PHE A 7 -36.54 7.07 -6.09
CA PHE A 7 -36.24 5.82 -6.80
C PHE A 7 -36.19 5.97 -8.33
N ALA A 8 -35.39 5.14 -9.00
CA ALA A 8 -35.75 4.56 -10.30
C ALA A 8 -34.94 3.26 -10.56
N ALA A 9 -35.61 2.12 -10.46
CA ALA A 9 -35.16 0.83 -10.95
C ALA A 9 -35.47 0.73 -12.45
N LEU A 10 -34.59 0.08 -13.24
CA LEU A 10 -34.92 -0.32 -14.60
C LEU A 10 -34.48 -1.75 -14.89
N VAL A 11 -35.50 -2.56 -15.17
CA VAL A 11 -35.52 -3.95 -15.59
C VAL A 11 -35.53 -3.99 -17.12
N GLY A 12 -34.85 -4.97 -17.74
CA GLY A 12 -35.04 -5.36 -19.14
C GLY A 12 -33.96 -6.34 -19.58
N ALA A 13 -34.20 -7.66 -19.63
CA ALA A 13 -35.03 -8.47 -20.55
C ALA A 13 -34.21 -9.10 -21.70
N LEU A 14 -34.02 -10.42 -21.58
CA LEU A 14 -34.09 -11.49 -22.60
C LEU A 14 -33.81 -11.17 -24.08
N PHE A 15 -32.85 -11.90 -24.67
CA PHE A 15 -32.93 -12.35 -26.06
C PHE A 15 -32.63 -13.85 -26.17
N VAL A 16 -33.46 -14.51 -26.96
CA VAL A 16 -33.60 -15.96 -27.16
C VAL A 16 -33.29 -16.29 -28.63
N THR A 17 -32.57 -17.40 -28.84
CA THR A 17 -32.44 -18.29 -30.02
C THR A 17 -32.18 -17.73 -31.42
N THR A 18 -31.18 -18.33 -32.09
CA THR A 18 -31.37 -18.88 -33.45
C THR A 18 -30.63 -20.22 -33.59
N ALA A 19 -31.39 -21.25 -33.95
CA ALA A 19 -30.94 -22.56 -34.37
C ALA A 19 -30.43 -22.52 -35.83
N CYS A 20 -29.47 -23.38 -36.17
CA CYS A 20 -29.25 -23.81 -37.54
C CYS A 20 -29.04 -25.33 -37.58
N SER A 21 -29.97 -25.98 -38.27
CA SER A 21 -29.96 -27.39 -38.66
C SER A 21 -28.76 -27.72 -39.54
N GLY A 22 -28.15 -28.87 -39.29
CA GLY A 22 -27.18 -29.49 -40.18
C GLY A 22 -27.44 -31.00 -40.26
N GLU A 23 -27.84 -31.43 -41.45
CA GLU A 23 -28.16 -32.79 -41.93
C GLU A 23 -27.12 -33.86 -41.54
N ALA A 24 -27.59 -35.07 -41.23
CA ALA A 24 -26.75 -36.22 -40.93
C ALA A 24 -26.33 -36.98 -42.21
N ALA A 25 -25.05 -37.30 -42.33
CA ALA A 25 -24.53 -38.30 -43.27
C ALA A 25 -23.66 -39.34 -42.50
N PRO A 26 -23.70 -40.64 -42.87
CA PRO A 26 -23.05 -41.69 -42.11
C PRO A 26 -21.52 -41.73 -42.33
N PRO A 27 -20.74 -42.18 -41.33
CA PRO A 27 -19.27 -42.04 -41.34
C PRO A 27 -18.56 -43.09 -42.21
N PRO A 28 -17.46 -42.74 -42.90
CA PRO A 28 -16.47 -43.70 -43.38
C PRO A 28 -15.57 -44.21 -42.22
N PRO A 29 -14.93 -45.39 -42.36
CA PRO A 29 -14.13 -46.00 -41.29
C PRO A 29 -12.86 -45.18 -41.03
N VAL A 30 -12.72 -44.65 -39.81
CA VAL A 30 -11.56 -43.84 -39.42
C VAL A 30 -10.53 -44.71 -38.72
N THR A 31 -9.36 -44.78 -39.35
CA THR A 31 -8.11 -45.34 -38.83
C THR A 31 -7.76 -44.69 -37.48
N VAL A 32 -7.45 -45.50 -36.47
CA VAL A 32 -6.99 -45.03 -35.14
C VAL A 32 -5.63 -44.36 -35.32
N THR A 33 -5.65 -43.05 -35.52
CA THR A 33 -4.46 -42.20 -35.43
C THR A 33 -4.40 -41.71 -33.99
N ALA A 34 -3.37 -42.12 -33.25
CA ALA A 34 -3.13 -41.64 -31.90
C ALA A 34 -2.94 -40.12 -31.93
N THR A 35 -3.93 -39.39 -31.43
CA THR A 35 -3.86 -37.95 -31.22
C THR A 35 -2.72 -37.67 -30.22
N PRO A 36 -1.72 -36.83 -30.55
CA PRO A 36 -0.79 -36.36 -29.53
C PRO A 36 -1.59 -35.59 -28.49
N THR A 37 -1.52 -36.04 -27.24
CA THR A 37 -2.12 -35.41 -26.08
C THR A 37 -1.70 -33.93 -26.06
N SER A 38 -2.60 -33.05 -26.48
CA SER A 38 -2.42 -31.61 -26.29
C SER A 38 -2.35 -31.38 -24.80
N THR A 39 -1.13 -31.07 -24.32
CA THR A 39 -0.90 -30.69 -22.94
C THR A 39 -1.54 -29.31 -22.78
N THR A 40 -2.79 -29.27 -22.31
CA THR A 40 -3.41 -28.03 -21.85
C THR A 40 -2.43 -27.39 -20.87
N PRO A 41 -1.94 -26.16 -21.12
CA PRO A 41 -1.10 -25.46 -20.16
C PRO A 41 -1.85 -25.41 -18.84
N ALA A 42 -1.21 -25.87 -17.76
CA ALA A 42 -1.77 -25.73 -16.43
C ALA A 42 -2.15 -24.25 -16.21
N PRO A 43 -3.32 -23.96 -15.61
CA PRO A 43 -3.68 -22.58 -15.30
C PRO A 43 -2.55 -21.94 -14.49
N PRO A 44 -2.24 -20.65 -14.75
CA PRO A 44 -1.13 -19.98 -14.09
C PRO A 44 -1.25 -20.12 -12.57
N SER A 45 -0.14 -20.55 -11.97
CA SER A 45 -0.02 -20.88 -10.56
C SER A 45 -0.03 -19.60 -9.73
N GLY A 46 -1.22 -19.10 -9.37
CA GLY A 46 -1.37 -17.94 -8.48
C GLY A 46 -0.68 -16.65 -8.96
N PRO A 47 -0.61 -15.63 -8.10
CA PRO A 47 0.14 -14.41 -8.35
C PRO A 47 1.64 -14.66 -8.41
N ASP A 48 2.38 -13.82 -9.16
CA ASP A 48 3.83 -13.91 -9.24
C ASP A 48 4.48 -13.68 -7.85
N ALA A 49 5.23 -14.65 -7.36
CA ALA A 49 5.79 -14.64 -6.00
C ALA A 49 6.76 -13.48 -5.75
N LYS A 50 7.49 -13.02 -6.78
CA LYS A 50 8.38 -11.86 -6.64
C LYS A 50 7.58 -10.57 -6.46
N THR A 51 6.48 -10.44 -7.19
CA THR A 51 5.52 -9.34 -7.08
C THR A 51 4.86 -9.34 -5.70
N VAL A 52 4.41 -10.50 -5.21
CA VAL A 52 3.87 -10.64 -3.84
C VAL A 52 4.90 -10.20 -2.80
N ALA A 53 6.12 -10.72 -2.87
CA ALA A 53 7.18 -10.38 -1.90
C ALA A 53 7.56 -8.89 -1.93
N TRP A 54 7.58 -8.28 -3.13
CA TRP A 54 7.89 -6.86 -3.26
C TRP A 54 6.78 -5.98 -2.67
N LEU A 55 5.51 -6.28 -2.98
CA LEU A 55 4.36 -5.59 -2.41
C LEU A 55 4.31 -5.74 -0.89
N ASP A 56 4.53 -6.95 -0.38
CA ASP A 56 4.60 -7.22 1.05
C ASP A 56 5.67 -6.36 1.75
N GLY A 57 6.84 -6.22 1.12
CA GLY A 57 7.91 -5.35 1.63
C GLY A 57 7.54 -3.87 1.64
N VAL A 58 6.95 -3.35 0.56
CA VAL A 58 6.49 -1.95 0.49
C VAL A 58 5.43 -1.67 1.54
N CYS A 59 4.39 -2.50 1.60
CA CYS A 59 3.32 -2.35 2.58
C CYS A 59 3.83 -2.52 4.02
N GLY A 60 4.76 -3.46 4.25
CA GLY A 60 5.38 -3.68 5.55
C GLY A 60 6.14 -2.45 6.06
N ALA A 61 6.86 -1.75 5.19
CA ALA A 61 7.53 -0.51 5.56
C ALA A 61 6.54 0.63 5.88
N VAL A 62 5.55 0.83 5.01
CA VAL A 62 4.58 1.94 5.13
C VAL A 62 3.64 1.73 6.31
N TYR A 63 2.98 0.57 6.39
CA TYR A 63 2.06 0.27 7.49
C TYR A 63 2.79 -0.07 8.78
N GLY A 64 4.04 -0.57 8.71
CA GLY A 64 4.90 -0.71 9.87
C GLY A 64 5.16 0.64 10.55
N TYR A 65 5.42 1.69 9.77
CA TYR A 65 5.50 3.06 10.29
C TYR A 65 4.20 3.51 10.94
N MET A 66 3.07 3.36 10.24
CA MET A 66 1.75 3.80 10.75
C MET A 66 1.38 3.07 12.05
N LYS A 67 1.61 1.75 12.10
CA LYS A 67 1.37 0.92 13.27
C LYS A 67 2.26 1.34 14.44
N ALA A 68 3.56 1.55 14.21
CA ALA A 68 4.47 2.00 15.26
C ALA A 68 4.06 3.37 15.83
N ALA A 69 3.66 4.30 14.96
CA ALA A 69 3.16 5.60 15.36
C ALA A 69 1.86 5.52 16.19
N ASP A 70 0.89 4.72 15.74
CA ASP A 70 -0.38 4.50 16.46
C ASP A 70 -0.19 3.80 17.81
N GLU A 71 0.57 2.71 17.84
CA GLU A 71 0.89 1.98 19.08
C GLU A 71 1.59 2.88 20.10
N TYR A 72 2.48 3.74 19.63
CA TYR A 72 3.15 4.71 20.49
C TYR A 72 2.15 5.75 21.01
N SER A 73 1.33 6.34 20.14
CA SER A 73 0.28 7.31 20.53
C SER A 73 -0.70 6.75 21.56
N ARG A 74 -1.15 5.49 21.41
CA ARG A 74 -2.08 4.84 22.37
C ARG A 74 -1.49 4.64 23.77
N LYS A 75 -0.16 4.57 23.88
CA LYS A 75 0.55 4.43 25.17
C LYS A 75 0.77 5.77 25.86
N GLN A 76 0.58 6.90 25.17
CA GLN A 76 0.79 8.22 25.74
C GLN A 76 -0.41 8.65 26.61
N PRO A 77 -0.17 9.13 27.85
CA PRO A 77 -1.24 9.64 28.71
C PRO A 77 -1.86 10.92 28.13
N SER A 78 -3.19 10.95 28.03
CA SER A 78 -3.95 12.12 27.61
C SER A 78 -3.86 13.25 28.63
N GLY A 79 -3.82 14.51 28.17
CA GLY A 79 -3.81 15.68 29.05
C GLY A 79 -2.44 16.01 29.66
N THR A 80 -1.39 15.34 29.23
CA THR A 80 -0.01 15.60 29.67
C THR A 80 0.49 16.91 29.06
N GLU A 81 1.10 17.76 29.90
CA GLU A 81 1.75 18.99 29.43
C GLU A 81 2.93 18.66 28.51
N VAL A 82 2.96 19.31 27.34
CA VAL A 82 4.08 19.18 26.40
C VAL A 82 5.25 20.01 26.93
N THR A 83 6.24 19.32 27.48
CA THR A 83 7.49 19.92 27.91
C THR A 83 8.53 19.85 26.80
N ARG A 84 9.61 20.62 26.92
CA ARG A 84 10.78 20.46 26.03
C ARG A 84 11.34 19.05 26.09
N GLY A 85 11.38 18.45 27.27
CA GLY A 85 11.88 17.09 27.47
C GLY A 85 11.06 16.08 26.67
N SER A 86 9.75 16.09 26.85
CA SER A 86 8.85 15.18 26.14
C SER A 86 8.85 15.45 24.63
N MET A 87 8.92 16.70 24.18
CA MET A 87 9.02 17.03 22.75
C MET A 87 10.32 16.49 22.10
N LYS A 88 11.46 16.55 22.80
CA LYS A 88 12.72 15.98 22.29
C LYS A 88 12.65 14.45 22.15
N GLU A 89 12.07 13.81 23.15
CA GLU A 89 11.88 12.36 23.16
C GLU A 89 10.97 11.94 22.00
N GLU A 90 9.82 12.62 21.88
CA GLU A 90 8.85 12.43 20.80
C GLU A 90 9.49 12.53 19.41
N LEU A 91 10.22 13.61 19.16
CA LEU A 91 10.93 13.82 17.89
C LEU A 91 11.99 12.74 17.63
N GLY A 92 12.68 12.27 18.66
CA GLY A 92 13.64 11.17 18.54
C GLY A 92 12.97 9.85 18.16
N ILE A 93 11.84 9.54 18.78
CA ILE A 93 11.07 8.32 18.51
C ILE A 93 10.51 8.34 17.09
N ARG A 94 9.96 9.47 16.65
CA ARG A 94 9.43 9.64 15.30
C ARG A 94 10.52 9.60 14.22
N ALA A 95 11.70 10.16 14.50
CA ALA A 95 12.87 9.99 13.65
C ALA A 95 13.21 8.50 13.50
N GLY A 96 13.16 7.73 14.58
CA GLY A 96 13.38 6.29 14.58
C GLY A 96 12.38 5.52 13.70
N PHE A 97 11.09 5.81 13.84
CA PHE A 97 10.05 5.17 13.01
C PHE A 97 10.26 5.45 11.52
N ALA A 98 10.47 6.73 11.17
CA ALA A 98 10.68 7.12 9.78
C ALA A 98 11.99 6.55 9.21
N GLY A 99 13.05 6.50 10.03
CA GLY A 99 14.31 5.85 9.69
C GLY A 99 14.15 4.37 9.36
N LYS A 100 13.41 3.63 10.19
CA LYS A 100 13.12 2.22 9.91
C LYS A 100 12.40 2.03 8.57
N ALA A 101 11.41 2.88 8.26
CA ALA A 101 10.71 2.81 6.98
C ALA A 101 11.65 3.06 5.79
N VAL A 102 12.58 4.03 5.91
CA VAL A 102 13.62 4.26 4.89
C VAL A 102 14.51 3.02 4.70
N ASP A 103 14.96 2.42 5.80
CA ASP A 103 15.83 1.24 5.75
C ASP A 103 15.10 0.05 5.11
N ASP A 104 13.87 -0.24 5.55
CA ASP A 104 13.04 -1.32 5.02
C ASP A 104 12.78 -1.13 3.50
N LEU A 105 12.43 0.09 3.07
CA LEU A 105 12.17 0.39 1.64
C LEU A 105 13.45 0.30 0.79
N THR A 106 14.59 0.78 1.31
CA THR A 106 15.86 0.77 0.59
C THR A 106 16.43 -0.64 0.45
N ALA A 107 16.11 -1.53 1.39
CA ALA A 107 16.48 -2.94 1.34
C ALA A 107 15.69 -3.75 0.29
N LEU A 108 14.60 -3.21 -0.26
CA LEU A 108 13.82 -3.92 -1.28
C LEU A 108 14.59 -4.05 -2.59
N PRO A 109 14.49 -5.22 -3.26
CA PRO A 109 15.07 -5.39 -4.59
C PRO A 109 14.41 -4.45 -5.62
N PRO A 110 14.97 -4.35 -6.84
CA PRO A 110 14.30 -3.69 -7.95
C PRO A 110 12.87 -4.20 -8.13
N SER A 111 11.95 -3.30 -8.47
CA SER A 111 10.53 -3.66 -8.57
C SER A 111 10.27 -4.57 -9.76
N PRO A 112 9.51 -5.67 -9.58
CA PRO A 112 8.98 -6.45 -10.70
C PRO A 112 7.78 -5.75 -11.37
N ILE A 113 7.29 -4.65 -10.80
CA ILE A 113 6.13 -3.90 -11.28
C ILE A 113 6.61 -2.67 -12.06
N SER A 114 6.04 -2.45 -13.25
CA SER A 114 6.30 -1.23 -14.02
C SER A 114 5.94 0.02 -13.22
N GLY A 115 6.88 0.95 -13.07
CA GLY A 115 6.70 2.15 -12.24
C GLY A 115 6.93 1.94 -10.74
N GLY A 116 7.20 0.72 -10.30
CA GLY A 116 7.29 0.41 -8.87
C GLY A 116 8.56 0.96 -8.21
N ASP A 117 9.67 1.07 -8.94
CA ASP A 117 10.90 1.66 -8.40
C ASP A 117 10.77 3.18 -8.21
N GLU A 118 10.01 3.87 -9.07
CA GLU A 118 9.67 5.28 -8.90
C GLU A 118 8.80 5.50 -7.65
N VAL A 119 7.83 4.61 -7.41
CA VAL A 119 7.03 4.64 -6.18
C VAL A 119 7.89 4.38 -4.95
N LYS A 120 8.75 3.36 -4.98
CA LYS A 120 9.71 3.06 -3.90
C LYS A 120 10.56 4.29 -3.60
N LYS A 121 11.11 4.93 -4.62
CA LYS A 121 11.91 6.15 -4.48
C LYS A 121 11.10 7.28 -3.84
N SER A 122 9.89 7.55 -4.31
CA SER A 122 9.01 8.58 -3.75
C SER A 122 8.73 8.35 -2.26
N LEU A 123 8.48 7.10 -1.86
CA LEU A 123 8.29 6.72 -0.46
C LEU A 123 9.57 6.93 0.35
N VAL A 124 10.74 6.48 -0.14
CA VAL A 124 12.04 6.70 0.51
C VAL A 124 12.30 8.19 0.73
N ASP A 125 12.09 9.02 -0.29
CA ASP A 125 12.33 10.47 -0.22
C ASP A 125 11.39 11.11 0.83
N ARG A 126 10.14 10.66 0.92
CA ARG A 126 9.16 11.13 1.90
C ARG A 126 9.52 10.76 3.34
N PHE A 127 9.81 9.48 3.60
CA PHE A 127 10.19 9.04 4.95
C PHE A 127 11.53 9.62 5.37
N THR A 128 12.46 9.83 4.43
CA THR A 128 13.71 10.56 4.68
C THR A 128 13.43 11.99 5.13
N THR A 129 12.54 12.70 4.43
CA THR A 129 12.15 14.06 4.81
C THR A 129 11.56 14.11 6.22
N ALA A 130 10.67 13.17 6.56
CA ALA A 130 10.09 13.08 7.90
C ALA A 130 11.14 12.77 8.99
N ARG A 131 12.04 11.81 8.73
CA ARG A 131 13.15 11.45 9.63
C ARG A 131 14.05 12.67 9.89
N ASP A 132 14.47 13.34 8.83
CA ASP A 132 15.43 14.43 8.90
C ASP A 132 14.82 15.66 9.58
N ALA A 133 13.55 15.97 9.32
CA ALA A 133 12.82 17.02 10.02
C ALA A 133 12.74 16.74 11.54
N ALA A 134 12.40 15.51 11.92
CA ALA A 134 12.34 15.08 13.31
C ALA A 134 13.69 15.22 14.02
N ALA A 135 14.75 14.71 13.39
CA ALA A 135 16.12 14.80 13.90
C ALA A 135 16.59 16.25 14.05
N ALA A 136 16.31 17.10 13.06
CA ALA A 136 16.66 18.52 13.10
C ALA A 136 15.90 19.27 14.21
N GLY A 137 14.60 18.99 14.39
CA GLY A 137 13.79 19.54 15.47
C GLY A 137 14.35 19.19 16.85
N LYS A 138 14.66 17.90 17.06
CA LYS A 138 15.29 17.42 18.30
C LYS A 138 16.62 18.12 18.56
N GLN A 139 17.49 18.18 17.56
CA GLN A 139 18.80 18.81 17.68
C GLN A 139 18.67 20.31 18.04
N ARG A 140 17.66 21.00 17.51
CA ARG A 140 17.42 22.41 17.81
C ARG A 140 17.00 22.61 19.27
N LEU A 141 16.16 21.74 19.81
CA LEU A 141 15.77 21.75 21.23
C LEU A 141 16.91 21.36 22.18
N GLU A 142 17.85 20.54 21.72
CA GLU A 142 19.07 20.22 22.47
C GLU A 142 20.00 21.42 22.56
N LYS A 143 20.10 22.21 21.48
CA LYS A 143 20.96 23.39 21.39
C LYS A 143 20.35 24.64 22.03
N SER A 144 19.03 24.76 22.03
CA SER A 144 18.33 25.96 22.51
C SER A 144 17.00 25.63 23.17
N GLY A 145 16.70 26.39 24.22
CA GLY A 145 15.48 26.26 24.98
C GLY A 145 14.43 27.35 24.80
N ASN A 146 14.70 28.32 23.92
CA ASN A 146 13.83 29.45 23.72
C ASN A 146 12.53 29.08 22.98
N SER A 147 11.56 30.00 22.97
CA SER A 147 10.28 29.83 22.28
C SER A 147 10.47 29.49 20.79
N ALA A 148 11.40 30.15 20.11
CA ALA A 148 11.70 29.87 18.70
C ALA A 148 12.19 28.44 18.43
N ALA A 149 12.87 27.80 19.40
CA ALA A 149 13.26 26.40 19.29
C ALA A 149 12.04 25.48 19.50
N MET A 150 11.13 25.83 20.41
CA MET A 150 9.85 25.12 20.58
C MET A 150 8.96 25.23 19.35
N ASP A 151 8.82 26.42 18.75
CA ASP A 151 8.01 26.61 17.53
C ASP A 151 8.55 25.77 16.36
N ALA A 152 9.88 25.75 16.19
CA ALA A 152 10.52 24.91 15.18
C ALA A 152 10.34 23.41 15.45
N ALA A 153 10.31 23.00 16.72
CA ALA A 153 10.04 21.62 17.10
C ALA A 153 8.60 21.20 16.80
N ILE A 154 7.63 22.10 17.01
CA ILE A 154 6.22 21.87 16.63
C ILE A 154 6.10 21.73 15.12
N GLN A 155 6.75 22.59 14.33
CA GLN A 155 6.78 22.46 12.87
C GLN A 155 7.43 21.15 12.41
N ALA A 156 8.51 20.73 13.08
CA ALA A 156 9.13 19.44 12.80
C ALA A 156 8.18 18.27 13.09
N MET A 157 7.42 18.34 14.19
CA MET A 157 6.37 17.36 14.51
C MET A 157 5.31 17.27 13.42
N ASP A 158 4.84 18.39 12.87
CA ASP A 158 3.89 18.37 11.76
C ASP A 158 4.48 17.69 10.52
N ALA A 159 5.75 17.95 10.21
CA ALA A 159 6.45 17.31 9.10
C ALA A 159 6.55 15.77 9.30
N THR A 160 6.71 15.29 10.54
CA THR A 160 6.74 13.85 10.82
C THR A 160 5.39 13.16 10.56
N GLN A 161 4.28 13.89 10.58
CA GLN A 161 2.95 13.33 10.40
C GLN A 161 2.55 13.22 8.93
N LYS A 162 3.22 13.94 8.03
CA LYS A 162 2.94 13.92 6.58
C LYS A 162 2.92 12.53 5.95
N PRO A 163 3.83 11.59 6.27
CA PRO A 163 3.73 10.24 5.73
C PRO A 163 2.44 9.51 6.13
N ILE A 164 1.83 9.86 7.26
CA ILE A 164 0.54 9.30 7.69
C ILE A 164 -0.60 9.97 6.93
N THR A 165 -0.59 11.30 6.86
CA THR A 165 -1.73 12.08 6.38
C THR A 165 -1.82 12.19 4.87
N GLU A 166 -0.68 12.23 4.17
CA GLU A 166 -0.62 12.44 2.73
C GLU A 166 -0.05 11.22 1.98
N THR A 167 0.07 10.04 2.62
CA THR A 167 0.18 8.73 1.94
C THR A 167 -1.16 7.97 1.94
N PRO A 168 -2.30 8.56 1.50
CA PRO A 168 -3.50 7.79 1.32
C PRO A 168 -3.37 7.03 0.00
N ASP A 169 -3.30 5.72 0.15
CA ASP A 169 -3.46 4.70 -0.89
C ASP A 169 -2.26 4.49 -1.83
N LEU A 170 -1.53 3.40 -1.57
CA LEU A 170 -0.46 2.92 -2.45
C LEU A 170 -1.02 2.34 -3.75
N LEU A 171 -2.29 1.91 -3.75
CA LEU A 171 -2.92 1.20 -4.87
C LEU A 171 -2.99 2.04 -6.15
N PRO A 172 -3.44 3.31 -6.12
CA PRO A 172 -3.45 4.16 -7.32
C PRO A 172 -2.03 4.49 -7.81
N SER A 173 -1.08 4.72 -6.90
CA SER A 173 0.30 5.09 -7.24
C SER A 173 1.06 3.95 -7.93
N LEU A 174 0.80 2.71 -7.49
CA LEU A 174 1.37 1.50 -8.08
C LEU A 174 0.52 0.95 -9.25
N LYS A 175 -0.58 1.62 -9.61
CA LYS A 175 -1.57 1.13 -10.57
C LYS A 175 -1.98 -0.31 -10.27
N ILE A 176 -2.21 -0.63 -8.99
CA ILE A 176 -2.74 -1.91 -8.51
C ILE A 176 -4.25 -1.97 -8.85
N GLU A 177 -4.56 -1.83 -10.13
CA GLU A 177 -5.91 -1.91 -10.69
C GLU A 177 -6.02 -3.11 -11.63
N THR A 178 -4.88 -3.68 -12.04
CA THR A 178 -4.89 -4.93 -12.81
C THR A 178 -5.27 -6.10 -11.90
N PRO A 179 -6.08 -7.07 -12.38
CA PRO A 179 -6.45 -8.24 -11.59
C PRO A 179 -5.24 -9.01 -11.03
N ALA A 180 -4.15 -9.07 -11.80
CA ALA A 180 -2.92 -9.74 -11.39
C ALA A 180 -2.23 -9.03 -10.20
N LEU A 181 -2.14 -7.70 -10.24
CA LEU A 181 -1.55 -6.93 -9.15
C LEU A 181 -2.46 -6.92 -7.91
N MET A 182 -3.78 -6.86 -8.09
CA MET A 182 -4.71 -6.98 -6.97
C MET A 182 -4.61 -8.34 -6.29
N ALA A 183 -4.49 -9.42 -7.05
CA ALA A 183 -4.29 -10.76 -6.50
C ALA A 183 -2.95 -10.86 -5.75
N ALA A 184 -1.87 -10.29 -6.31
CA ALA A 184 -0.58 -10.25 -5.63
C ALA A 184 -0.62 -9.42 -4.33
N ALA A 185 -1.30 -8.27 -4.33
CA ALA A 185 -1.50 -7.44 -3.15
C ALA A 185 -2.35 -8.14 -2.09
N ALA A 186 -3.35 -8.93 -2.49
CA ALA A 186 -4.16 -9.72 -1.56
C ALA A 186 -3.38 -10.84 -0.86
N GLU A 187 -2.36 -11.40 -1.53
CA GLU A 187 -1.46 -12.40 -0.94
C GLU A 187 -0.31 -11.80 -0.12
N ALA A 188 0.02 -10.53 -0.36
CA ALA A 188 0.98 -9.78 0.43
C ALA A 188 0.40 -9.51 1.83
N LYS A 189 0.86 -10.27 2.82
CA LYS A 189 0.34 -10.27 4.20
C LYS A 189 0.35 -8.88 4.83
N ASN A 190 1.38 -8.11 4.53
CA ASN A 190 1.52 -6.76 5.06
C ASN A 190 0.66 -5.73 4.33
N CYS A 191 0.02 -6.03 3.19
CA CYS A 191 -0.81 -5.07 2.45
C CYS A 191 -2.26 -4.96 2.95
N SER A 192 -2.68 -5.78 3.91
CA SER A 192 -3.91 -5.51 4.65
C SER A 192 -3.68 -4.31 5.57
N SER A 193 -4.47 -3.23 5.38
CA SER A 193 -4.41 -2.04 6.23
C SER A 193 -4.43 -2.42 7.72
N PRO A 194 -3.62 -1.79 8.59
CA PRO A 194 -3.63 -2.09 10.02
C PRO A 194 -5.03 -1.85 10.60
N GLN A 195 -5.57 -2.86 11.30
CA GLN A 195 -6.80 -2.75 12.10
C GLN A 195 -6.55 -2.01 13.42
#